data_AF-A0A5E7ET13-F1
#
_entry.id   AF-A0A5E7ET13-F1
#
_cell.length_a   1.000
_cell.length_b   1.000
_cell.length_c   1.000
_cell.angle_alpha   90.00
_cell.angle_beta   90.00
_cell.angle_gamma   90.00
#
_symmetry.space_group_name_H-M   'P 1'
#
loop_
_entity.id
_entity.type
_entity.pdbx_description
1 polymer ?
#
loop_
_entity_poly.entity_id
_entity_poly.type
_entity_poly.pdbx_seq_one_letter_code
_entity_poly.pdbx_strand_id
1 'polypeptide(L)'
;MTDANVRSLLKEAKNSSGSFSAEVDQVPFLRGKKFLFLKVGEDYFIVGDDSGEHWVTFSVPASLEEDGPHTVKKYAGGLAWQVMIKKEVEDVLSGSATVTFENDRTRVKGEIDFVLVSGKKVTGKFDVWNV
;
A
#
# COMPACT_ATOMS: atom_id res chain seq x y z
N MET A 1 -0.75 -3.62 13.05
CA MET A 1 -2.18 -3.21 12.91
C MET A 1 -3.01 -4.49 12.70
N THR A 2 -4.34 -4.48 12.95
CA THR A 2 -5.19 -5.68 12.75
C THR A 2 -6.02 -5.59 11.47
N ASP A 3 -6.55 -6.71 10.98
CA ASP A 3 -7.50 -6.75 9.84
C ASP A 3 -8.69 -5.78 10.03
N ALA A 4 -9.23 -5.71 11.25
CA ALA A 4 -10.36 -4.84 11.56
C ALA A 4 -10.01 -3.35 11.35
N ASN A 5 -8.79 -2.94 11.69
CA ASN A 5 -8.32 -1.57 11.48
C ASN A 5 -8.19 -1.26 9.97
N VAL A 6 -7.63 -2.17 9.17
CA VAL A 6 -7.51 -2.00 7.70
C VAL A 6 -8.90 -1.91 7.06
N ARG A 7 -9.84 -2.76 7.46
CA ARG A 7 -11.23 -2.68 6.97
C ARG A 7 -11.93 -1.40 7.39
N SER A 8 -11.62 -0.84 8.56
CA SER A 8 -12.16 0.46 8.97
C SER A 8 -11.66 1.58 8.06
N LEU A 9 -10.35 1.61 7.78
CA LEU A 9 -9.76 2.56 6.83
C LEU A 9 -10.41 2.45 5.45
N LEU A 10 -10.61 1.23 4.94
CA LEU A 10 -11.27 0.99 3.65
C LEU A 10 -12.76 1.36 3.62
N LYS A 11 -13.44 1.46 4.77
CA LYS A 11 -14.83 1.97 4.84
C LYS A 11 -14.90 3.48 4.77
N GLU A 12 -13.85 4.17 5.22
CA GLU A 12 -13.70 5.62 5.10
C GLU A 12 -13.22 6.03 3.70
N ALA A 13 -12.52 5.12 3.01
CA ALA A 13 -12.02 5.18 1.63
C ALA A 13 -13.07 5.16 0.51
N LYS A 14 -14.28 5.69 0.71
CA LYS A 14 -15.43 5.39 -0.17
C LYS A 14 -15.27 5.76 -1.65
N ASN A 15 -14.21 6.49 -1.99
CA ASN A 15 -14.00 7.06 -3.31
C ASN A 15 -12.65 6.69 -3.95
N SER A 16 -11.98 5.59 -3.61
CA SER A 16 -10.77 5.21 -4.36
C SER A 16 -11.06 4.11 -5.39
N SER A 17 -10.50 4.25 -6.58
CA SER A 17 -10.54 3.29 -7.70
C SER A 17 -9.13 3.00 -8.18
N GLY A 18 -8.93 1.87 -8.86
CA GLY A 18 -7.59 1.56 -9.38
C GLY A 18 -7.28 0.09 -9.60
N SER A 19 -5.99 -0.19 -9.52
CA SER A 19 -5.42 -1.52 -9.55
C SER A 19 -4.29 -1.64 -8.53
N PHE A 20 -4.16 -2.82 -7.96
CA PHE A 20 -3.05 -3.20 -7.09
C PHE A 20 -2.84 -4.70 -7.24
N SER A 21 -1.65 -5.11 -7.63
CA SER A 21 -1.26 -6.52 -7.67
C SER A 21 0.03 -6.75 -6.89
N ALA A 22 0.12 -7.90 -6.22
CA ALA A 22 1.35 -8.28 -5.52
C ALA A 22 1.62 -9.78 -5.60
N GLU A 23 2.91 -10.09 -5.54
CA GLU A 23 3.50 -11.43 -5.58
C GLU A 23 4.35 -11.63 -4.33
N VAL A 24 4.39 -12.85 -3.80
CA VAL A 24 5.28 -13.27 -2.73
C VAL A 24 6.20 -14.35 -3.29
N ASP A 25 7.51 -14.13 -3.23
CA ASP A 25 8.51 -15.02 -3.83
C ASP A 25 8.15 -15.42 -5.28
N GLN A 26 7.75 -14.43 -6.08
CA GLN A 26 7.31 -14.57 -7.48
C GLN A 26 5.99 -15.33 -7.71
N VAL A 27 5.24 -15.63 -6.64
CA VAL A 27 3.93 -16.26 -6.72
C VAL A 27 2.85 -15.19 -6.48
N PRO A 28 1.94 -14.94 -7.44
CA PRO A 28 0.83 -14.01 -7.25
C PRO A 28 -0.06 -14.40 -6.08
N PHE A 29 -0.36 -13.43 -5.21
CA PHE A 29 -1.29 -13.64 -4.09
C PHE A 29 -2.34 -12.54 -3.97
N LEU A 30 -2.10 -11.33 -4.49
CA LEU A 30 -3.03 -10.23 -4.41
C LEU A 30 -3.43 -9.76 -5.81
N ARG A 31 -4.73 -9.72 -6.06
CA ARG A 31 -5.35 -8.96 -7.15
C ARG A 31 -6.44 -8.08 -6.55
N GLY A 32 -6.08 -6.83 -6.24
CA GLY A 32 -6.91 -5.90 -5.48
C GLY A 32 -8.26 -5.63 -6.12
N LYS A 33 -9.29 -5.59 -5.28
CA LYS A 33 -10.68 -5.22 -5.60
C LYS A 33 -11.13 -3.97 -4.86
N LYS A 34 -10.43 -3.60 -3.79
CA LYS A 34 -10.64 -2.38 -3.01
C LYS A 34 -9.30 -1.68 -2.81
N PHE A 35 -9.35 -0.36 -2.85
CA PHE A 35 -8.17 0.50 -2.81
C PHE A 35 -8.40 1.64 -1.82
N LEU A 36 -7.32 2.17 -1.27
CA LEU A 36 -7.30 3.41 -0.52
C LEU A 36 -6.12 4.24 -1.02
N PHE A 37 -6.37 5.51 -1.29
CA PHE A 37 -5.34 6.52 -1.38
C PHE A 37 -5.81 7.78 -0.65
N LEU A 38 -5.29 8.02 0.55
CA LEU A 38 -5.78 9.08 1.44
C LEU A 38 -4.66 9.76 2.18
N LYS A 39 -4.69 11.09 2.24
CA LYS A 39 -3.80 11.85 3.13
C LYS A 39 -4.32 11.81 4.56
N VAL A 40 -3.50 11.37 5.49
CA VAL A 40 -3.79 11.33 6.93
C VAL A 40 -2.59 11.92 7.68
N GLY A 41 -2.76 13.14 8.20
CA GLY A 41 -1.67 13.88 8.83
C GLY A 41 -0.50 14.10 7.86
N GLU A 42 0.68 13.64 8.27
CA GLU A 42 1.95 13.79 7.54
C GLU A 42 2.21 12.71 6.49
N ASP A 43 1.27 11.77 6.28
CA ASP A 43 1.45 10.64 5.38
C ASP A 43 0.29 10.53 4.38
N TYR A 44 0.58 9.95 3.21
CA TYR A 44 -0.40 9.32 2.36
C TYR A 44 -0.45 7.83 2.66
N PHE A 45 -1.65 7.32 2.94
CA PHE A 45 -1.93 5.91 3.15
C PHE A 45 -2.34 5.25 1.84
N ILE A 46 -1.71 4.13 1.52
CA ILE A 46 -1.97 3.37 0.31
C ILE A 46 -2.29 1.92 0.70
N VAL A 47 -3.42 1.42 0.23
CA VAL A 47 -3.87 0.05 0.51
C VAL A 47 -4.40 -0.60 -0.77
N GLY A 48 -4.00 -1.85 -0.99
CA GLY A 48 -4.65 -2.76 -1.93
C GLY A 48 -5.21 -3.95 -1.18
N ASP A 49 -6.48 -4.27 -1.40
CA ASP A 49 -7.21 -5.34 -0.70
C ASP A 49 -7.99 -6.22 -1.69
N ASP A 50 -7.87 -7.54 -1.55
CA ASP A 50 -8.70 -8.53 -2.23
C ASP A 50 -9.78 -9.05 -1.29
N SER A 51 -10.73 -8.17 -0.95
CA SER A 51 -11.92 -8.49 -0.15
C SER A 51 -11.60 -9.05 1.25
N GLY A 52 -10.41 -8.74 1.77
CA GLY A 52 -9.96 -9.10 3.11
C GLY A 52 -9.46 -10.53 3.28
N GLU A 53 -9.12 -11.23 2.20
CA GLU A 53 -8.28 -12.45 2.29
C GLU A 53 -6.79 -12.15 2.13
N HIS A 54 -6.50 -11.13 1.33
CA HIS A 54 -5.17 -10.63 1.04
C HIS A 54 -5.19 -9.11 1.03
N TRP A 55 -4.19 -8.47 1.61
CA TRP A 55 -3.99 -7.04 1.44
C TRP A 55 -2.52 -6.65 1.62
N VAL A 56 -2.20 -5.47 1.12
CA VAL A 56 -0.93 -4.77 1.37
C VAL A 56 -1.25 -3.36 1.86
N THR A 57 -0.63 -2.94 2.96
CA THR A 57 -0.70 -1.57 3.46
C THR A 57 0.69 -0.95 3.55
N PHE A 58 0.81 0.32 3.19
CA PHE A 58 2.00 1.12 3.45
C PHE A 58 1.66 2.61 3.41
N SER A 59 2.62 3.43 3.81
CA SER A 59 2.53 4.88 3.81
C SER A 59 3.73 5.51 3.11
N VAL A 60 3.52 6.71 2.56
CA VAL A 60 4.61 7.57 2.07
C VAL A 60 4.44 8.98 2.62
N PRO A 61 5.52 9.73 2.89
CA PRO A 61 5.41 11.07 3.46
C PRO A 61 4.64 12.03 2.54
N ALA A 62 3.76 12.85 3.11
CA ALA A 62 3.05 13.89 2.39
C ALA A 62 3.95 15.08 2.02
N SER A 63 5.10 15.19 2.70
CA SER A 63 6.13 16.21 2.47
C SER A 63 7.00 15.94 1.24
N LEU A 64 6.82 14.82 0.53
CA LEU A 64 7.50 14.60 -0.75
C LEU A 64 7.17 15.78 -1.66
N GLU A 65 8.18 16.48 -2.18
CA GLU A 65 8.03 17.58 -3.12
C GLU A 65 7.97 17.04 -4.55
N GLU A 66 7.35 17.76 -5.48
CA GLU A 66 7.16 17.32 -6.87
C GLU A 66 6.38 15.99 -7.01
N ASP A 67 6.08 15.60 -8.23
CA ASP A 67 5.23 14.44 -8.50
C ASP A 67 6.00 13.10 -8.49
N GLY A 68 7.33 13.11 -8.53
CA GLY A 68 8.18 11.91 -8.49
C GLY A 68 8.73 11.49 -9.86
N PRO A 69 9.27 10.26 -9.99
CA PRO A 69 9.18 9.16 -9.04
C PRO A 69 10.02 9.36 -7.76
N HIS A 70 9.44 9.01 -6.62
CA HIS A 70 10.07 9.04 -5.30
C HIS A 70 10.23 7.62 -4.76
N THR A 71 11.45 7.24 -4.36
CA THR A 71 11.67 5.96 -3.66
C THR A 71 11.72 6.19 -2.15
N VAL A 72 10.70 5.68 -1.46
CA VAL A 72 10.54 5.78 -0.01
C VAL A 72 10.94 4.46 0.62
N LYS A 73 11.92 4.48 1.51
CA LYS A 73 12.29 3.31 2.33
C LYS A 73 11.32 3.15 3.49
N LYS A 74 11.08 1.92 3.92
CA LYS A 74 10.24 1.62 5.09
C LYS A 74 10.68 2.46 6.30
N TYR A 75 9.72 3.11 6.94
CA TYR A 75 9.88 3.91 8.15
C TYR A 75 8.73 3.64 9.12
N ALA A 76 8.85 4.14 10.34
CA ALA A 76 7.76 4.12 11.31
C ALA A 76 6.84 5.34 11.08
N GLY A 77 5.90 5.19 10.15
CA GLY A 77 4.89 6.22 9.83
C GLY A 77 3.54 6.01 10.50
N GLY A 78 2.54 6.79 10.10
CA GLY A 78 1.17 6.73 10.60
C GLY A 78 0.42 5.44 10.23
N LEU A 79 0.78 4.80 9.12
CA LEU A 79 0.28 3.47 8.73
C LEU A 79 1.42 2.46 8.71
N ALA A 80 1.25 1.37 9.47
CA ALA A 80 2.20 0.27 9.49
C ALA A 80 2.31 -0.38 8.11
N TRP A 81 3.55 -0.64 7.69
CA TRP A 81 3.84 -1.39 6.49
C TRP A 81 3.66 -2.88 6.78
N GLN A 82 2.62 -3.48 6.23
CA GLN A 82 2.20 -4.85 6.54
C GLN A 82 1.63 -5.53 5.29
N VAL A 83 1.65 -6.86 5.30
CA VAL A 83 1.07 -7.69 4.25
C VAL A 83 0.22 -8.78 4.92
N MET A 84 -0.97 -9.01 4.38
CA MET A 84 -1.80 -10.17 4.73
C MET A 84 -1.84 -11.16 3.57
N ILE A 85 -1.53 -12.42 3.87
CA ILE A 85 -1.60 -13.53 2.92
C ILE A 85 -2.41 -14.65 3.55
N LYS A 86 -3.55 -15.01 2.95
CA LYS A 86 -4.45 -16.06 3.48
C LYS A 86 -4.83 -15.83 4.95
N LYS A 87 -5.12 -14.58 5.30
CA LYS A 87 -5.47 -14.10 6.67
C LYS A 87 -4.33 -14.10 7.69
N GLU A 88 -3.12 -14.48 7.32
CA GLU A 88 -1.95 -14.31 8.17
C GLU A 88 -1.33 -12.93 7.90
N VAL A 89 -1.15 -12.13 8.96
CA VAL A 89 -0.55 -10.79 8.87
C VAL A 89 0.92 -10.87 9.21
N GLU A 90 1.76 -10.34 8.33
CA GLU A 90 3.19 -10.18 8.55
C GLU A 90 3.60 -8.71 8.44
N ASP A 91 4.51 -8.28 9.32
CA ASP A 91 5.13 -6.96 9.23
C ASP A 91 6.19 -6.92 8.13
N VAL A 92 6.32 -5.75 7.48
CA VAL A 92 7.45 -5.47 6.60
C VAL A 92 8.68 -5.16 7.45
N LEU A 93 9.68 -6.02 7.36
CA LEU A 93 10.96 -5.85 8.03
C LEU A 93 11.73 -4.67 7.42
N SER A 94 11.91 -4.70 6.10
CA SER A 94 12.61 -3.69 5.30
C SER A 94 12.07 -3.65 3.89
N GLY A 95 12.34 -2.58 3.14
CA GLY A 95 11.92 -2.46 1.75
C GLY A 95 11.69 -1.03 1.32
N SER A 96 11.11 -0.85 0.16
CA SER A 96 10.77 0.45 -0.40
C SER A 96 9.50 0.44 -1.25
N ALA A 97 8.89 1.61 -1.37
CA ALA A 97 7.86 1.90 -2.36
C ALA A 97 8.38 3.01 -3.28
N THR A 98 8.29 2.81 -4.60
CA THR A 98 8.53 3.86 -5.58
C THR A 98 7.19 4.40 -6.02
N VAL A 99 6.96 5.71 -5.85
CA VAL A 99 5.66 6.34 -6.07
C VAL A 99 5.76 7.53 -7.02
N THR A 100 4.75 7.72 -7.87
CA THR A 100 4.55 8.92 -8.68
C THR A 100 3.14 9.41 -8.46
N PHE A 101 2.99 10.68 -8.08
CA PHE A 101 1.72 11.36 -7.93
C PHE A 101 1.29 11.98 -9.26
N GLU A 102 -0.01 12.08 -9.49
CA GLU A 102 -0.59 12.75 -10.66
C GLU A 102 -1.87 13.49 -10.26
N ASN A 103 -2.33 14.38 -11.14
CA ASN A 103 -3.62 15.07 -11.03
C ASN A 103 -3.80 15.81 -9.70
N ASP A 104 -2.90 16.72 -9.37
CA ASP A 104 -2.90 17.42 -8.07
C ASP A 104 -2.94 16.43 -6.89
N ARG A 105 -2.16 15.35 -7.02
CA ARG A 105 -2.04 14.26 -6.05
C ARG A 105 -3.38 13.60 -5.69
N THR A 106 -4.31 13.53 -6.65
CA THR A 106 -5.52 12.70 -6.55
C THR A 106 -5.32 11.30 -7.11
N ARG A 107 -4.19 11.04 -7.77
CA ARG A 107 -3.74 9.72 -8.23
C ARG A 107 -2.33 9.43 -7.76
N VAL A 108 -2.05 8.17 -7.46
CA VAL A 108 -0.72 7.65 -7.15
C VAL A 108 -0.51 6.31 -7.85
N LYS A 109 0.65 6.15 -8.50
CA LYS A 109 1.05 4.92 -9.16
C LYS A 109 2.47 4.54 -8.78
N GLY A 110 2.82 3.28 -8.92
CA GLY A 110 4.16 2.84 -8.58
C GLY A 110 4.30 1.36 -8.34
N GLU A 111 5.35 1.03 -7.59
CA GLU A 111 5.73 -0.33 -7.26
C GLU A 111 6.26 -0.44 -5.83
N ILE A 112 6.21 -1.65 -5.30
CA ILE A 112 6.74 -2.01 -3.98
C ILE A 112 7.76 -3.12 -4.10
N ASP A 113 8.79 -3.07 -3.25
CA ASP A 113 9.76 -4.14 -3.03
C ASP A 113 9.99 -4.26 -1.51
N PHE A 114 9.33 -5.24 -0.90
CA PHE A 114 9.29 -5.47 0.54
C PHE A 114 9.95 -6.80 0.90
N VAL A 115 10.53 -6.84 2.10
CA VAL A 115 11.02 -8.04 2.77
C VAL A 115 10.22 -8.17 4.06
N LEU A 116 9.53 -9.29 4.23
CA LEU A 116 8.74 -9.59 5.42
C LEU A 116 9.63 -10.08 6.57
N VAL A 117 9.11 -10.09 7.80
CA VAL A 117 9.81 -10.66 8.96
C VAL A 117 10.16 -12.14 8.81
N SER A 118 9.40 -12.89 8.02
CA SER A 118 9.72 -14.28 7.65
C SER A 118 10.87 -14.41 6.64
N GLY A 119 11.35 -13.31 6.07
CA GLY A 119 12.37 -13.28 5.01
C GLY A 119 11.81 -13.40 3.59
N LYS A 120 10.50 -13.63 3.43
CA LYS A 120 9.85 -13.66 2.10
C LYS A 120 9.92 -12.30 1.43
N LYS A 121 10.05 -12.30 0.11
CA LYS A 121 10.05 -11.09 -0.71
C LYS A 121 8.66 -10.83 -1.28
N VAL A 122 8.14 -9.62 -1.09
CA VAL A 122 6.89 -9.17 -1.71
C VAL A 122 7.18 -8.07 -2.71
N THR A 123 6.77 -8.26 -3.96
CA THR A 123 6.81 -7.24 -5.00
C THR A 123 5.39 -6.92 -5.44
N GLY A 124 5.17 -5.71 -5.96
CA GLY A 124 3.85 -5.34 -6.41
C GLY A 124 3.84 -4.07 -7.25
N LYS A 125 2.73 -3.85 -7.94
CA LYS A 125 2.47 -2.67 -8.77
C LYS A 125 1.09 -2.15 -8.44
N PHE A 126 0.95 -0.83 -8.47
CA PHE A 126 -0.31 -0.18 -8.16
C PHE A 126 -0.50 1.09 -8.98
N ASP A 127 -1.76 1.44 -9.15
CA ASP A 127 -2.24 2.65 -9.79
C ASP A 127 -3.63 2.95 -9.23
N VAL A 128 -3.71 3.93 -8.33
CA VAL A 128 -4.88 4.20 -7.50
C VAL A 128 -5.22 5.69 -7.60
N TRP A 129 -6.49 6.02 -7.78
CA TRP A 129 -6.98 7.39 -7.84
C TRP A 129 -8.27 7.58 -7.05
N ASN A 130 -8.50 8.82 -6.62
CA ASN A 130 -9.73 9.23 -5.96
C ASN A 130 -10.78 9.69 -6.99
N VAL A 131 -12.04 9.33 -6.77
CA VAL A 131 -13.22 9.69 -7.57
C VAL A 131 -14.07 10.77 -6.92
#